data_AF-A0A833S7W1-F1
#
_entry.id   AF-A0A833S7W1-F1
#
_cell.length_a   1.000
_cell.length_b   1.000
_cell.length_c   1.000
_cell.angle_alpha   90.00
_cell.angle_beta   90.00
_cell.angle_gamma   90.00
#
_symmetry.space_group_name_H-M   'P 1'
#
loop_
_entity.id
_entity.type
_entity.pdbx_description
1 polymer ?
#
loop_
_entity_poly.entity_id
_entity_poly.type
_entity_poly.pdbx_seq_one_letter_code
_entity_poly.pdbx_strand_id
1 'polypeptide(L)'
;MAVPLSDLRRRAPTIITRISLLFDDLSSQVASDLSVQGDSGASTIQPWPVDAIRLAVDGSRLLPHRAEAVLVVRVGEPHGRARGGWRRDIRFDIQEGYAAFKEKCLSKFNEVLGTPEAVKRPIQLPENVGIYLKRARNDSQEKYVLLTPDNFTATLHHRWKLLTPGDLARIGDFRFEAFLYVQRATPPEQFHRATAQRIQNARVQRMAYEATNSIAFGAITAHHLDVIHARRPDGTAFEVPSDNTTSQAIALGQTREALRREDDAAESTRQTGVVTLKFNGLWMPFNPTPATNPTMEDVDHLEDEEMQET
;
A
#
# COMPACT_ATOMS: atom_id res chain seq x y z
N MET A 1 -19.26 -74.21 -13.11
CA MET A 1 -17.83 -74.49 -12.87
C MET A 1 -17.33 -73.39 -11.94
N ALA A 2 -17.35 -73.59 -10.62
CA ALA A 2 -16.28 -74.21 -9.80
C ALA A 2 -14.95 -73.41 -9.92
N VAL A 3 -14.64 -72.48 -8.98
CA VAL A 3 -13.85 -72.66 -7.71
C VAL A 3 -12.37 -72.20 -7.92
N PRO A 4 -11.61 -71.68 -6.93
CA PRO A 4 -11.55 -70.26 -6.53
C PRO A 4 -10.09 -69.79 -6.21
N LEU A 5 -9.97 -68.72 -5.41
CA LEU A 5 -8.86 -68.27 -4.55
C LEU A 5 -7.57 -69.11 -4.49
N SER A 6 -6.41 -68.46 -4.71
CA SER A 6 -5.40 -68.15 -3.67
C SER A 6 -4.17 -67.53 -4.36
N ASP A 7 -3.83 -66.26 -4.13
CA ASP A 7 -3.21 -65.72 -2.92
C ASP A 7 -1.74 -66.16 -2.79
N LEU A 8 -0.79 -65.27 -3.13
CA LEU A 8 0.31 -64.83 -2.25
C LEU A 8 1.38 -64.03 -3.01
N ARG A 9 1.68 -62.82 -2.47
CA ARG A 9 3.04 -62.27 -2.24
C ARG A 9 3.93 -62.07 -3.48
N ARG A 10 4.49 -60.88 -3.76
CA ARG A 10 5.22 -59.99 -2.83
C ARG A 10 5.73 -58.76 -3.61
N ARG A 11 5.81 -57.61 -2.90
CA ARG A 11 6.79 -56.51 -3.05
C ARG A 11 6.60 -55.49 -4.20
N ALA A 12 6.02 -54.33 -3.83
CA ALA A 12 6.73 -53.05 -3.89
C ALA A 12 6.14 -52.05 -2.84
N PRO A 13 6.94 -51.14 -2.26
CA PRO A 13 6.61 -50.43 -1.01
C PRO A 13 6.24 -48.92 -1.19
N THR A 14 5.37 -48.40 -0.30
CA THR A 14 5.59 -47.20 0.57
C THR A 14 5.66 -45.83 -0.17
N ILE A 15 4.84 -44.78 0.03
CA ILE A 15 4.25 -44.18 1.24
C ILE A 15 2.96 -43.40 0.91
N ILE A 16 1.99 -43.56 1.80
CA ILE A 16 0.67 -42.93 1.91
C ILE A 16 0.77 -41.55 2.59
N THR A 17 0.03 -40.59 2.05
CA THR A 17 -0.77 -39.55 2.70
C THR A 17 -0.40 -39.17 4.15
N ARG A 18 0.28 -38.03 4.30
CA ARG A 18 0.44 -37.20 5.51
C ARG A 18 0.29 -35.77 4.97
N ILE A 19 -0.74 -34.98 5.28
CA ILE A 19 -0.93 -34.19 6.51
C ILE A 19 -2.37 -33.65 6.45
N SER A 20 -3.31 -34.22 7.20
CA SER A 20 -4.59 -33.57 7.54
C SER A 20 -5.14 -34.02 8.89
N LEU A 21 -4.33 -34.64 9.75
CA LEU A 21 -4.73 -35.06 11.10
C LEU A 21 -3.66 -34.66 12.11
N LEU A 22 -3.45 -33.36 12.26
CA LEU A 22 -2.58 -32.80 13.30
C LEU A 22 -3.06 -31.42 13.80
N PHE A 23 -4.38 -31.16 13.70
CA PHE A 23 -4.97 -29.94 14.26
C PHE A 23 -6.20 -30.15 15.16
N ASP A 24 -6.73 -31.38 15.26
CA ASP A 24 -7.92 -31.66 16.07
C ASP A 24 -7.62 -32.29 17.45
N ASP A 25 -6.36 -32.56 17.80
CA ASP A 25 -6.01 -33.29 19.04
C ASP A 25 -5.22 -32.45 20.07
N LEU A 26 -5.34 -31.12 20.01
CA LEU A 26 -4.93 -30.22 21.10
C LEU A 26 -6.11 -29.43 21.70
N SER A 27 -7.34 -29.73 21.28
CA SER A 27 -8.56 -29.07 21.76
C SER A 27 -9.31 -29.86 22.85
N SER A 28 -8.82 -31.05 23.25
CA SER A 28 -9.55 -31.95 24.15
C SER A 28 -8.87 -32.27 25.49
N GLN A 29 -7.94 -31.44 25.95
CA GLN A 29 -7.41 -31.53 27.33
C GLN A 29 -7.12 -30.17 27.98
N VAL A 30 -8.16 -29.33 28.12
CA VAL A 30 -8.36 -28.47 29.32
C VAL A 30 -9.87 -28.25 29.46
N ALA A 31 -10.60 -29.31 29.80
CA ALA A 31 -12.00 -29.24 30.17
C ALA A 31 -12.21 -30.03 31.46
N SER A 32 -11.65 -29.50 32.54
CA SER A 32 -12.15 -29.70 33.90
C SER A 32 -11.83 -28.44 34.69
N ASP A 33 -12.85 -27.88 35.33
CA ASP A 33 -12.86 -26.67 36.15
C ASP A 33 -12.74 -25.32 35.41
N LEU A 34 -13.87 -24.84 34.92
CA LEU A 34 -14.42 -23.55 35.35
C LEU A 34 -15.85 -23.39 34.80
N SER A 35 -16.78 -23.22 35.74
CA SER A 35 -18.22 -23.06 35.53
C SER A 35 -18.54 -21.99 34.47
N VAL A 36 -19.18 -22.41 33.39
CA VAL A 36 -19.79 -21.53 32.38
C VAL A 36 -21.18 -21.14 32.89
N GLN A 37 -21.30 -19.92 33.40
CA GLN A 37 -22.57 -19.21 33.43
C GLN A 37 -22.62 -18.36 32.16
N GLY A 38 -23.34 -18.87 31.16
CA GLY A 38 -23.56 -18.16 29.90
C GLY A 38 -24.42 -16.94 30.14
N ASP A 39 -23.95 -15.78 29.68
CA ASP A 39 -24.81 -14.64 29.43
C ASP A 39 -24.54 -14.11 28.03
N SER A 40 -25.45 -14.47 27.13
CA SER A 40 -25.61 -13.90 25.80
C SER A 40 -26.10 -12.46 25.95
N GLY A 41 -25.19 -11.54 26.28
CA GLY A 41 -25.50 -10.12 26.39
C GLY A 41 -25.08 -9.37 25.13
N ALA A 42 -26.04 -9.07 24.26
CA ALA A 42 -25.97 -7.85 23.45
C ALA A 42 -25.47 -6.72 24.36
N SER A 43 -24.37 -6.04 23.99
CA SER A 43 -23.81 -4.96 24.78
C SER A 43 -24.79 -3.79 24.76
N THR A 44 -25.81 -3.91 25.63
CA THR A 44 -26.74 -2.87 25.98
C THR A 44 -25.89 -1.76 26.57
N ILE A 45 -25.88 -0.63 25.88
CA ILE A 45 -25.35 0.64 26.33
C ILE A 45 -25.92 0.85 27.74
N GLN A 46 -25.09 0.66 28.76
CA GLN A 46 -25.45 1.09 30.11
C GLN A 46 -25.07 2.57 30.16
N PRO A 47 -26.04 3.50 30.04
CA PRO A 47 -25.78 4.89 30.35
C PRO A 47 -25.16 4.98 31.75
N TRP A 48 -24.29 5.98 31.95
CA TRP A 48 -23.81 6.40 33.27
C TRP A 48 -24.85 6.10 34.36
N PRO A 49 -24.50 5.31 35.40
CA PRO A 49 -25.44 5.05 36.49
C PRO A 49 -25.84 6.40 37.09
N VAL A 50 -27.13 6.58 37.41
CA VAL A 50 -27.69 7.83 37.98
C VAL A 50 -26.94 8.25 39.25
N ASP A 51 -26.28 7.29 39.92
CA ASP A 51 -25.37 7.47 41.06
C ASP A 51 -24.03 8.16 40.73
N ALA A 52 -23.77 8.49 39.46
CA ALA A 52 -22.56 9.19 39.02
C ALA A 52 -22.52 10.66 39.49
N ILE A 53 -23.67 11.25 39.82
CA ILE A 53 -23.74 12.61 40.38
C ILE A 53 -23.61 12.52 41.90
N ARG A 54 -22.42 12.16 42.37
CA ARG A 54 -22.10 12.28 43.80
C ARG A 54 -21.79 13.73 44.10
N LEU A 55 -22.53 14.31 45.04
CA LEU A 55 -22.21 15.61 45.61
C LEU A 55 -21.22 15.39 46.76
N ALA A 56 -20.15 16.18 46.78
CA ALA A 56 -19.28 16.31 47.93
C ALA A 56 -20.04 16.99 49.07
N VAL A 57 -19.45 16.94 50.27
CA VAL A 57 -20.02 17.51 51.49
C VAL A 57 -20.24 19.03 51.36
N ASP A 58 -19.49 19.70 50.49
CA ASP A 58 -19.59 21.12 50.16
C ASP A 58 -20.61 21.43 49.04
N GLY A 59 -21.36 20.43 48.57
CA GLY A 59 -22.32 20.55 47.46
C GLY A 59 -21.66 20.60 46.08
N SER A 60 -20.34 20.43 45.96
CA SER A 60 -19.65 20.38 44.68
C SER A 60 -19.77 18.99 44.03
N ARG A 61 -19.83 18.94 42.69
CA ARG A 61 -19.96 17.66 41.97
C ARG A 61 -18.62 16.94 41.96
N LEU A 62 -18.61 15.71 42.47
CA LEU A 62 -17.45 14.83 42.39
C LEU A 62 -17.31 14.28 40.97
N LEU A 63 -16.07 14.26 40.49
CA LEU A 63 -15.74 13.62 39.24
C LEU A 63 -15.79 12.09 39.43
N PRO A 64 -16.43 11.35 38.52
CA PRO A 64 -16.58 9.90 38.62
C PRO A 64 -15.22 9.20 38.42
N HIS A 65 -15.12 7.95 38.89
CA HIS A 65 -13.88 7.18 38.74
C HIS A 65 -13.65 6.73 37.29
N ARG A 66 -14.73 6.29 36.62
CA ARG A 66 -14.71 5.89 35.21
C ARG A 66 -15.37 6.95 34.34
N ALA A 67 -14.79 7.21 33.18
CA ALA A 67 -15.30 8.19 32.23
C ALA A 67 -15.26 7.68 30.79
N GLU A 68 -16.16 8.23 29.98
CA GLU A 68 -16.17 8.06 28.53
C GLU A 68 -15.71 9.35 27.82
N ALA A 69 -14.88 9.19 26.79
CA ALA A 69 -14.45 10.26 25.91
C ALA A 69 -14.68 9.88 24.44
N VAL A 70 -14.97 10.86 23.60
CA VAL A 70 -14.88 10.74 22.14
C VAL A 70 -13.55 11.35 21.73
N LEU A 71 -12.66 10.51 21.20
CA LEU A 71 -11.47 10.95 20.48
C LEU A 71 -11.87 11.37 19.07
N VAL A 72 -11.53 12.61 18.71
CA VAL A 72 -11.69 13.16 17.38
C VAL A 72 -10.32 13.39 16.78
N VAL A 73 -9.92 12.53 15.84
CA VAL A 73 -8.66 12.64 15.09
C VAL A 73 -8.89 13.61 13.92
N ARG A 74 -8.22 14.76 13.90
CA ARG A 74 -8.38 15.80 12.87
C ARG A 74 -7.10 16.03 12.08
N VAL A 75 -7.25 16.28 10.78
CA VAL A 75 -6.11 16.67 9.93
C VAL A 75 -5.94 18.18 9.98
N GLY A 76 -4.75 18.64 10.39
CA GLY A 76 -4.40 20.06 10.46
C GLY A 76 -3.82 20.46 11.83
N GLU A 77 -4.05 21.72 12.22
CA GLU A 77 -3.41 22.33 13.39
C GLU A 77 -4.37 22.54 14.57
N PRO A 78 -3.90 22.39 15.83
CA PRO A 78 -4.73 22.44 17.03
C PRO A 78 -5.47 23.76 17.26
N HIS A 79 -4.84 24.90 17.00
CA HIS A 79 -5.46 26.22 17.11
C HIS A 79 -5.63 26.91 15.74
N GLY A 80 -5.55 26.11 14.66
CA GLY A 80 -5.57 26.60 13.29
C GLY A 80 -6.64 25.92 12.46
N ARG A 81 -6.41 25.89 11.15
CA ARG A 81 -7.32 25.22 10.22
C ARG A 81 -7.22 23.71 10.39
N ALA A 82 -8.33 23.09 10.78
CA ALA A 82 -8.46 21.65 10.84
C ALA A 82 -9.68 21.20 10.03
N ARG A 83 -9.56 20.06 9.33
CA ARG A 83 -10.62 19.55 8.46
C ARG A 83 -10.88 18.07 8.68
N GLY A 84 -12.17 17.72 8.59
CA GLY A 84 -12.64 16.35 8.73
C GLY A 84 -12.27 15.76 10.09
N GLY A 85 -12.50 14.46 10.22
CA GLY A 85 -11.91 13.70 11.31
C GLY A 85 -12.61 12.38 11.59
N TRP A 86 -11.88 11.51 12.26
CA TRP A 86 -12.36 10.20 12.68
C TRP A 86 -12.76 10.27 14.14
N ARG A 87 -13.90 9.67 14.48
CA ARG A 87 -14.41 9.62 15.86
C ARG A 87 -14.26 8.21 16.41
N ARG A 88 -13.74 8.10 17.62
CA ARG A 88 -13.61 6.84 18.36
C ARG A 88 -13.99 7.06 19.82
N ASP A 89 -14.84 6.19 20.34
CA ASP A 89 -15.17 6.20 21.75
C ASP A 89 -14.04 5.53 22.57
N ILE A 90 -13.74 6.11 23.72
CA ILE A 90 -12.70 5.69 24.66
C ILE A 90 -13.32 5.60 26.04
N ARG A 91 -13.07 4.49 26.73
CA ARG A 91 -13.38 4.32 28.15
C ARG A 91 -12.08 4.33 28.94
N PHE A 92 -12.03 5.11 30.01
CA PHE A 92 -10.84 5.24 30.82
C PHE A 92 -11.18 5.44 32.30
N ASP A 93 -10.23 5.07 33.16
CA ASP A 93 -10.29 5.38 34.58
C ASP A 93 -9.49 6.66 34.82
N ILE A 94 -10.03 7.58 35.60
CA ILE A 94 -9.42 8.88 35.86
C ILE A 94 -8.21 8.73 36.80
N GLN A 95 -8.20 7.70 37.66
CA GLN A 95 -7.09 7.41 38.58
C GLN A 95 -5.85 6.88 37.86
N GLU A 96 -6.00 6.25 36.69
CA GLU A 96 -4.86 5.84 35.85
C GLU A 96 -4.09 7.06 35.28
N GLY A 97 -4.72 8.24 35.30
CA GLY A 97 -4.10 9.51 34.94
C GLY A 97 -3.88 9.70 33.44
N TYR A 98 -3.16 10.78 33.10
CA TYR A 98 -2.97 11.22 31.72
C TYR A 98 -2.20 10.22 30.85
N ALA A 99 -1.20 9.53 31.41
CA ALA A 99 -0.34 8.62 30.64
C ALA A 99 -1.15 7.47 30.04
N ALA A 100 -1.97 6.80 30.85
CA ALA A 100 -2.86 5.74 30.40
C ALA A 100 -3.93 6.25 29.43
N PHE A 101 -4.49 7.44 29.69
CA PHE A 101 -5.42 8.07 28.76
C PHE A 101 -4.79 8.37 27.39
N LYS A 102 -3.55 8.88 27.38
CA LYS A 102 -2.79 9.16 26.16
C LYS A 102 -2.52 7.88 25.39
N GLU A 103 -2.10 6.82 26.06
CA GLU A 103 -1.89 5.51 25.44
C GLU A 103 -3.17 4.95 24.81
N LYS A 104 -4.32 5.04 25.51
CA LYS A 104 -5.63 4.65 24.96
C LYS A 104 -6.00 5.46 23.73
N CYS A 105 -5.72 6.78 23.72
CA CYS A 105 -5.92 7.62 22.53
C CYS A 105 -5.05 7.20 21.35
N LEU A 106 -3.77 6.87 21.60
CA LEU A 106 -2.84 6.40 20.58
C LEU A 106 -3.24 5.03 20.03
N SER A 107 -3.70 4.12 20.88
CA SER A 107 -4.24 2.82 20.47
C SER A 107 -5.45 3.00 19.53
N LYS A 108 -6.39 3.89 19.88
CA LYS A 108 -7.51 4.24 18.98
C LYS A 108 -7.09 4.93 17.70
N PHE A 109 -6.01 5.70 17.71
CA PHE A 109 -5.45 6.26 16.48
C PHE A 109 -4.88 5.15 15.56
N ASN A 110 -4.20 4.15 16.11
CA ASN A 110 -3.73 3.01 15.31
C ASN A 110 -4.89 2.22 14.69
N GLU A 111 -6.02 2.07 15.41
CA GLU A 111 -7.24 1.51 14.83
C GLU A 111 -7.76 2.36 13.65
N VAL A 112 -7.66 3.70 13.75
CA VAL A 112 -8.04 4.61 12.65
C VAL A 112 -7.12 4.41 11.43
N LEU A 113 -5.81 4.20 11.62
CA LEU A 113 -4.88 3.94 10.51
C LEU A 113 -5.28 2.71 9.69
N GLY A 114 -5.87 1.68 10.32
CA GLY A 114 -6.37 0.49 9.65
C GLY A 114 -7.68 0.68 8.87
N THR A 115 -8.33 1.84 8.95
CA THR A 115 -9.60 2.07 8.26
C THR A 115 -9.41 2.39 6.77
N PRO A 116 -10.34 1.96 5.88
CA PRO A 116 -10.23 2.20 4.45
C PRO A 116 -10.20 3.69 4.08
N GLU A 117 -10.77 4.57 4.91
CA GLU A 117 -10.72 6.02 4.73
C GLU A 117 -9.33 6.61 5.03
N ALA A 118 -8.66 6.11 6.07
CA ALA A 118 -7.31 6.52 6.40
C ALA A 118 -6.28 5.99 5.39
N VAL A 119 -6.52 4.83 4.77
CA VAL A 119 -5.68 4.31 3.67
C VAL A 119 -5.72 5.23 2.45
N LYS A 120 -6.89 5.77 2.09
CA LYS A 120 -7.04 6.73 0.97
C LYS A 120 -6.41 8.10 1.27
N ARG A 121 -6.22 8.42 2.55
CA ARG A 121 -5.70 9.69 3.02
C ARG A 121 -4.68 9.41 4.12
N PRO A 122 -3.46 8.99 3.75
CA PRO A 122 -2.46 8.61 4.74
C PRO A 122 -2.24 9.76 5.71
N ILE A 123 -2.28 9.45 6.99
CA ILE A 123 -2.11 10.39 8.10
C ILE A 123 -0.98 9.92 8.99
N GLN A 124 -0.27 10.86 9.58
CA GLN A 124 0.83 10.61 10.51
C GLN A 124 0.71 11.51 11.75
N LEU A 125 1.21 11.00 12.87
CA LEU A 125 1.34 11.78 14.07
C LEU A 125 2.47 12.80 13.92
N PRO A 126 2.29 14.04 14.39
CA PRO A 126 3.39 14.97 14.52
C PRO A 126 4.37 14.50 15.61
N GLU A 127 5.61 14.98 15.55
CA GLU A 127 6.67 14.66 16.53
C GLU A 127 6.24 14.95 17.98
N ASN A 128 5.57 16.10 18.18
CA ASN A 128 5.00 16.47 19.46
C ASN A 128 3.50 16.15 19.53
N VAL A 129 3.19 14.93 19.95
CA VAL A 129 1.79 14.49 20.10
C VAL A 129 1.14 15.13 21.33
N GLY A 130 0.27 16.10 21.06
CA GLY A 130 -0.61 16.74 22.04
C GLY A 130 -2.06 16.29 21.91
N ILE A 131 -2.71 16.01 23.04
CA ILE A 131 -4.15 15.74 23.10
C ILE A 131 -4.83 16.98 23.69
N TYR A 132 -5.85 17.48 23.01
CA TYR A 132 -6.57 18.69 23.39
C TYR A 132 -7.95 18.32 23.92
N LEU A 133 -8.40 18.98 24.98
CA LEU A 133 -9.74 18.79 25.54
C LEU A 133 -10.58 20.05 25.37
N LYS A 134 -11.84 19.85 24.98
CA LYS A 134 -12.84 20.91 24.98
C LYS A 134 -13.40 21.12 26.39
N ARG A 135 -13.27 22.34 26.94
CA ARG A 135 -13.61 22.66 28.34
C ARG A 135 -15.08 23.00 28.56
N ALA A 136 -15.77 23.50 27.55
CA ALA A 136 -17.19 23.78 27.58
C ALA A 136 -17.85 23.41 26.25
N ARG A 137 -19.17 23.15 26.29
CA ARG A 137 -19.93 22.68 25.12
C ARG A 137 -19.80 23.60 23.90
N ASN A 138 -19.72 24.91 24.12
CA ASN A 138 -19.68 25.93 23.06
C ASN A 138 -18.29 26.53 22.86
N ASP A 139 -17.24 25.92 23.42
CA ASP A 139 -15.88 26.41 23.17
C ASP A 139 -15.52 26.26 21.70
N SER A 140 -14.93 27.32 21.16
CA SER A 140 -14.24 27.28 19.87
C SER A 140 -12.94 26.50 19.99
N GLN A 141 -12.44 26.02 18.86
CA GLN A 141 -11.20 25.25 18.78
C GLN A 141 -9.99 25.98 19.42
N GLU A 142 -9.93 27.30 19.30
CA GLU A 142 -8.89 28.15 19.88
C GLU A 142 -8.85 28.09 21.42
N LYS A 143 -9.95 27.69 22.06
CA LYS A 143 -10.08 27.59 23.52
C LYS A 143 -9.84 26.18 24.06
N TYR A 144 -9.53 25.23 23.19
CA TYR A 144 -9.23 23.86 23.63
C TYR A 144 -7.92 23.86 24.41
N VAL A 145 -7.86 23.07 25.48
CA VAL A 145 -6.70 23.02 26.36
C VAL A 145 -5.87 21.79 26.04
N LEU A 146 -4.58 21.99 25.79
CA LEU A 146 -3.59 20.92 25.71
C LEU A 146 -3.51 20.21 27.06
N LEU A 147 -3.80 18.90 27.06
CA LEU A 147 -3.71 18.07 28.24
C LEU A 147 -2.24 17.72 28.55
N THR A 148 -1.87 17.90 29.80
CA THR A 148 -0.59 17.52 30.41
C THR A 148 -0.87 16.66 31.65
N PRO A 149 0.12 15.92 32.18
CA PRO A 149 -0.05 15.20 33.45
C PRO A 149 -0.57 16.09 34.58
N ASP A 150 -0.10 17.34 34.64
CA ASP A 150 -0.41 18.27 35.73
C ASP A 150 -1.82 18.86 35.64
N ASN A 151 -2.37 19.02 34.43
CA ASN A 151 -3.66 19.68 34.23
C ASN A 151 -4.81 18.71 33.92
N PHE A 152 -4.52 17.42 33.71
CA PHE A 152 -5.50 16.44 33.22
C PHE A 152 -6.74 16.36 34.10
N THR A 153 -6.56 15.98 35.37
CA THR A 153 -7.66 15.79 36.31
C THR A 153 -8.40 17.09 36.58
N ALA A 154 -7.68 18.20 36.73
CA ALA A 154 -8.27 19.52 36.95
C ALA A 154 -9.15 19.95 35.76
N THR A 155 -8.72 19.67 34.53
CA THR A 155 -9.46 20.01 33.31
C THR A 155 -10.73 19.18 33.16
N LEU A 156 -10.66 17.86 33.44
CA LEU A 156 -11.84 16.98 33.46
C LEU A 156 -12.85 17.42 34.51
N HIS A 157 -12.38 17.68 35.73
CA HIS A 157 -13.21 18.16 36.83
C HIS A 157 -13.88 19.50 36.50
N HIS A 158 -13.15 20.42 35.88
CA HIS A 158 -13.73 21.69 35.44
C HIS A 158 -14.84 21.49 34.40
N ARG A 159 -14.62 20.65 33.38
CA ARG A 159 -15.65 20.34 32.38
C ARG A 159 -16.88 19.68 33.02
N TRP A 160 -16.67 18.80 34.00
CA TRP A 160 -17.72 18.13 34.76
C TRP A 160 -18.58 19.10 35.58
N LYS A 161 -17.95 20.12 36.20
CA LYS A 161 -18.68 21.18 36.91
C LYS A 161 -19.57 22.01 35.98
N LEU A 162 -19.16 22.19 34.72
CA LEU A 162 -19.88 22.99 33.72
C LEU A 162 -21.01 22.22 33.01
N LEU A 163 -21.38 21.02 33.48
CA LEU A 163 -22.55 20.31 32.95
C LEU A 163 -23.84 21.11 33.22
N THR A 164 -24.59 21.36 32.16
CA THR A 164 -25.88 22.05 32.24
C THR A 164 -26.98 21.10 32.75
N PRO A 165 -28.12 21.60 33.24
CA PRO A 165 -29.24 20.74 33.65
C PRO A 165 -29.71 19.77 32.56
N GLY A 166 -29.65 20.18 31.29
CA GLY A 166 -29.97 19.32 30.16
C GLY A 166 -28.95 18.20 29.92
N ASP A 167 -27.67 18.47 30.19
CA ASP A 167 -26.62 17.44 30.11
C ASP A 167 -26.76 16.43 31.27
N LEU A 168 -27.16 16.89 32.46
CA LEU A 168 -27.40 16.02 33.62
C LEU A 168 -28.61 15.10 33.41
N ALA A 169 -29.67 15.58 32.77
CA ALA A 169 -30.84 14.77 32.45
C ALA A 169 -30.51 13.61 31.49
N ARG A 170 -29.42 13.73 30.72
CA ARG A 170 -28.91 12.72 29.78
C ARG A 170 -27.46 12.39 30.08
N ILE A 171 -27.11 12.31 31.37
CA ILE A 171 -25.74 12.07 31.78
C ILE A 171 -25.21 10.78 31.16
N GLY A 172 -26.08 9.80 30.94
CA GLY A 172 -25.86 8.57 30.19
C GLY A 172 -25.18 8.70 28.82
N ASP A 173 -25.43 9.81 28.13
CA ASP A 173 -24.89 10.08 26.79
C ASP A 173 -23.68 11.02 26.84
N PHE A 174 -23.33 11.53 28.02
CA PHE A 174 -22.25 12.49 28.17
C PHE A 174 -20.90 11.82 27.90
N ARG A 175 -20.10 12.45 27.04
CA ARG A 175 -18.73 12.05 26.73
C ARG A 175 -17.83 13.28 26.70
N PHE A 176 -16.62 13.15 27.23
CA PHE A 176 -15.59 14.16 27.08
C PHE A 176 -15.11 14.24 25.62
N GLU A 177 -14.96 15.43 25.06
CA GLU A 177 -14.45 15.57 23.68
C GLU A 177 -12.94 15.82 23.71
N ALA A 178 -12.18 14.81 23.30
CA ALA A 178 -10.73 14.88 23.15
C ALA A 178 -10.36 14.97 21.66
N PHE A 179 -9.37 15.79 21.32
CA PHE A 179 -8.95 16.08 19.96
C PHE A 179 -7.47 15.74 19.79
N LEU A 180 -7.19 14.98 18.74
CA LEU A 180 -5.83 14.62 18.33
C LEU A 180 -5.60 15.16 16.93
N TYR A 181 -4.54 15.94 16.77
CA TYR A 181 -4.22 16.60 15.51
C TYR A 181 -3.11 15.82 14.79
N VAL A 182 -3.37 15.51 13.53
CA VAL A 182 -2.50 14.71 12.67
C VAL A 182 -2.19 15.48 11.39
N GLN A 183 -1.07 15.13 10.78
CA GLN A 183 -0.66 15.66 9.49
C GLN A 183 -0.98 14.65 8.40
N ARG A 184 -1.10 15.11 7.15
CA ARG A 184 -1.10 14.18 6.02
C ARG A 184 0.29 13.56 5.93
N ALA A 185 0.35 12.23 5.92
CA ALA A 185 1.59 11.57 5.60
C ALA A 185 1.90 11.84 4.13
N THR A 186 3.17 12.07 3.82
CA THR A 186 3.64 12.06 2.44
C THR A 186 3.26 10.69 1.87
N PRO A 187 2.62 10.62 0.69
CA PRO A 187 2.39 9.34 0.04
C PRO A 187 3.72 8.58 -0.05
N PRO A 188 3.75 7.26 0.18
CA PRO A 188 4.96 6.50 -0.10
C PRO A 188 5.41 6.79 -1.53
N GLU A 189 6.72 6.91 -1.76
CA GLU A 189 7.29 7.14 -3.09
C GLU A 189 6.74 6.10 -4.07
N GLN A 190 5.82 6.54 -4.94
CA GLN A 190 5.15 5.65 -5.88
C GLN A 190 6.00 5.52 -7.14
N PHE A 191 6.08 4.30 -7.67
CA PHE A 191 6.59 4.07 -9.01
C PHE A 191 5.79 4.90 -10.01
N HIS A 192 6.49 5.71 -10.78
CA HIS A 192 5.88 6.54 -11.80
C HIS A 192 5.61 5.72 -13.07
N ARG A 193 4.67 6.18 -13.88
CA ARG A 193 4.55 5.68 -15.26
C ARG A 193 5.78 6.16 -16.04
N ALA A 194 6.38 5.25 -16.81
CA ALA A 194 7.44 5.59 -17.76
C ALA A 194 6.84 6.35 -18.95
N THR A 195 6.59 7.65 -18.79
CA THR A 195 6.17 8.54 -19.87
C THR A 195 7.35 8.90 -20.76
N ALA A 196 7.09 9.32 -22.00
CA ALA A 196 8.15 9.70 -22.94
C ALA A 196 9.10 10.77 -22.36
N GLN A 197 8.56 11.77 -21.67
CA GLN A 197 9.36 12.80 -21.00
C GLN A 197 10.26 12.23 -19.90
N ARG A 198 9.74 11.31 -19.07
CA ARG A 198 10.52 10.67 -18.00
C ARG A 198 11.61 9.75 -18.56
N ILE A 199 11.31 9.01 -19.63
CA ILE A 199 12.29 8.18 -20.36
C ILE A 199 13.40 9.06 -20.93
N GLN A 200 13.06 10.22 -21.50
CA GLN A 200 14.06 11.14 -22.03
C GLN A 200 14.95 11.73 -20.92
N ASN A 201 14.38 12.08 -19.76
CA ASN A 201 15.18 12.53 -18.61
C ASN A 201 16.09 11.41 -18.08
N ALA A 202 15.58 10.18 -17.98
CA ALA A 202 16.36 9.01 -17.59
C ALA A 202 17.53 8.75 -18.56
N ARG A 203 17.30 8.92 -19.87
CA ARG A 203 18.35 8.84 -20.89
C ARG A 203 19.49 9.82 -20.66
N VAL A 204 19.18 11.07 -20.32
CA VAL A 204 20.21 12.08 -20.01
C VAL A 204 21.05 11.64 -18.80
N GLN A 205 20.41 11.10 -17.77
CA GLN A 205 21.12 10.60 -16.59
C GLN A 205 21.96 9.36 -16.88
N ARG A 206 21.47 8.43 -17.71
CA ARG A 206 22.26 7.29 -18.19
C ARG A 206 23.48 7.76 -18.98
N MET A 207 23.32 8.70 -19.91
CA MET A 207 24.45 9.22 -20.69
C MET A 207 25.50 9.89 -19.80
N ALA A 208 25.07 10.60 -18.75
CA ALA A 208 25.99 11.15 -17.75
C ALA A 208 26.73 10.04 -16.97
N TYR A 209 26.03 8.94 -16.63
CA TYR A 209 26.64 7.78 -15.99
C TYR A 209 27.64 7.07 -16.92
N GLU A 210 27.28 6.85 -18.19
CA GLU A 210 28.15 6.28 -19.23
C GLU A 210 29.43 7.10 -19.38
N ALA A 211 29.30 8.42 -19.48
CA ALA A 211 30.45 9.33 -19.59
C ALA A 211 31.33 9.32 -18.34
N THR A 212 30.73 9.31 -17.14
CA THR A 212 31.46 9.30 -15.86
C THR A 212 32.23 8.01 -15.65
N ASN A 213 31.64 6.87 -16.03
CA ASN A 213 32.24 5.54 -15.79
C ASN A 213 33.02 5.01 -17.01
N SER A 214 33.05 5.74 -18.13
CA SER A 214 33.64 5.29 -19.39
C SER A 214 33.08 3.94 -19.88
N ILE A 215 31.78 3.75 -19.69
CA ILE A 215 31.04 2.54 -20.12
C ILE A 215 30.05 2.96 -21.20
N ALA A 216 29.83 2.10 -22.21
CA ALA A 216 28.76 2.28 -23.20
C ALA A 216 27.78 1.11 -23.09
N PHE A 217 26.50 1.41 -22.89
CA PHE A 217 25.46 0.38 -22.90
C PHE A 217 24.96 0.14 -24.33
N GLY A 218 24.80 -1.13 -24.69
CA GLY A 218 24.12 -1.51 -25.95
C GLY A 218 22.67 -1.03 -25.96
N ALA A 219 22.09 -0.83 -27.15
CA ALA A 219 20.78 -0.20 -27.32
C ALA A 219 19.64 -0.84 -26.50
N ILE A 220 19.67 -2.16 -26.33
CA ILE A 220 18.67 -2.91 -25.55
C ILE A 220 18.80 -2.60 -24.06
N THR A 221 20.01 -2.72 -23.51
CA THR A 221 20.31 -2.38 -22.12
C THR A 221 20.02 -0.92 -21.83
N ALA A 222 20.44 -0.01 -22.72
CA ALA A 222 20.18 1.42 -22.60
C ALA A 222 18.68 1.72 -22.48
N HIS A 223 17.85 1.15 -23.37
CA HIS A 223 16.41 1.36 -23.33
C HIS A 223 15.77 0.77 -22.06
N HIS A 224 16.20 -0.43 -21.65
CA HIS A 224 15.72 -1.07 -20.43
C HIS A 224 16.00 -0.20 -19.19
N LEU A 225 17.23 0.31 -19.08
CA LEU A 225 17.64 1.20 -17.99
C LEU A 225 16.87 2.52 -18.01
N ASP A 226 16.67 3.12 -19.20
CA ASP A 226 15.87 4.34 -19.35
C ASP A 226 14.44 4.14 -18.81
N VAL A 227 13.82 2.97 -19.07
CA VAL A 227 12.47 2.64 -18.61
C VAL A 227 12.42 2.36 -17.11
N ILE A 228 13.36 1.59 -16.56
CA ILE A 228 13.40 1.31 -15.12
C ILE A 228 13.58 2.62 -14.35
N HIS A 229 14.54 3.44 -14.77
CA HIS A 229 14.87 4.67 -14.08
C HIS A 229 13.77 5.72 -14.22
N ALA A 230 13.08 5.78 -15.36
CA ALA A 230 11.92 6.65 -15.54
C ALA A 230 10.74 6.35 -14.58
N ARG A 231 10.69 5.14 -14.03
CA ARG A 231 9.69 4.73 -13.02
C ARG A 231 10.12 5.07 -11.60
N ARG A 232 11.39 5.41 -11.37
CA ARG A 232 11.89 5.80 -10.05
C ARG A 232 11.47 7.23 -9.69
N PRO A 233 11.36 7.55 -8.39
CA PRO A 233 11.08 8.89 -7.92
C PRO A 233 12.07 9.94 -8.46
N ASP A 234 11.59 11.18 -8.55
CA ASP A 234 12.38 12.28 -9.05
C ASP A 234 13.50 12.61 -8.03
N GLY A 235 14.76 12.54 -8.47
CA GLY A 235 15.94 12.78 -7.63
C GLY A 235 16.70 11.52 -7.21
N THR A 236 16.20 10.32 -7.52
CA THR A 236 16.99 9.09 -7.35
C THR A 236 18.22 9.09 -8.27
N ALA A 237 19.39 8.77 -7.73
CA ALA A 237 20.61 8.62 -8.51
C ALA A 237 20.47 7.48 -9.54
N PHE A 238 21.08 7.67 -10.72
CA PHE A 238 21.11 6.63 -11.74
C PHE A 238 22.07 5.52 -11.32
N GLU A 239 21.57 4.29 -11.30
CA GLU A 239 22.33 3.10 -10.98
C GLU A 239 21.88 1.95 -11.89
N VAL A 240 22.83 1.10 -12.27
CA VAL A 240 22.56 -0.12 -13.05
C VAL A 240 22.08 -1.21 -12.08
N PRO A 241 20.84 -1.72 -12.20
CA PRO A 241 20.36 -2.79 -11.33
C PRO A 241 21.16 -4.09 -11.55
N SER A 242 21.43 -4.81 -10.47
CA SER A 242 22.10 -6.12 -10.51
C SER A 242 21.12 -7.29 -10.66
N ASP A 243 19.98 -7.06 -11.30
CA ASP A 243 18.94 -8.08 -11.45
C ASP A 243 19.15 -8.97 -12.68
N ASN A 244 18.42 -10.07 -12.71
CA ASN A 244 18.49 -11.04 -13.81
C ASN A 244 18.07 -10.41 -15.14
N THR A 245 17.11 -9.48 -15.13
CA THR A 245 16.60 -8.84 -16.34
C THR A 245 17.63 -7.88 -16.96
N THR A 246 18.34 -7.10 -16.14
CA THR A 246 19.43 -6.25 -16.63
C THR A 246 20.55 -7.11 -17.21
N SER A 247 20.89 -8.22 -16.54
CA SER A 247 21.89 -9.17 -17.01
C SER A 247 21.51 -9.80 -18.37
N GLN A 248 20.24 -10.20 -18.53
CA GLN A 248 19.72 -10.70 -19.80
C GLN A 248 19.72 -9.62 -20.90
N ALA A 249 19.35 -8.38 -20.58
CA ALA A 249 19.37 -7.28 -21.54
C ALA A 249 20.78 -7.00 -22.07
N ILE A 250 21.80 -7.09 -21.21
CA ILE A 250 23.22 -7.01 -21.61
C ILE A 250 23.59 -8.16 -22.56
N ALA A 251 23.27 -9.40 -22.20
CA ALA A 251 23.56 -10.57 -23.02
C ALA A 251 22.90 -10.47 -24.41
N LEU A 252 21.64 -10.06 -24.48
CA LEU A 252 20.92 -9.84 -25.75
C LEU A 252 21.58 -8.73 -26.58
N GLY A 253 22.05 -7.66 -25.94
CA GLY A 253 22.81 -6.59 -26.60
C GLY A 253 24.08 -7.13 -27.27
N GLN A 254 24.85 -7.96 -26.55
CA GLN A 254 26.06 -8.57 -27.06
C GLN A 254 25.79 -9.50 -28.25
N THR A 255 24.77 -10.37 -28.15
CA THR A 255 24.38 -11.26 -29.25
C THR A 255 23.98 -10.48 -30.50
N ARG A 256 23.19 -9.41 -30.34
CA ARG A 256 22.77 -8.56 -31.46
C ARG A 256 23.96 -7.88 -32.14
N GLU A 257 24.94 -7.41 -31.37
CA GLU A 257 26.15 -6.83 -31.96
C GLU A 257 27.03 -7.86 -32.66
N ALA A 258 27.13 -9.08 -32.13
CA ALA A 258 27.86 -10.17 -32.78
C ALA A 258 27.25 -10.49 -34.15
N LEU A 259 25.93 -10.68 -34.21
CA LEU A 259 25.21 -10.93 -35.47
C LEU A 259 25.42 -9.79 -36.46
N ARG A 260 25.33 -8.53 -36.01
CA ARG A 260 25.56 -7.37 -36.87
C ARG A 260 26.98 -7.36 -37.46
N ARG A 261 28.00 -7.70 -36.67
CA ARG A 261 29.38 -7.80 -37.17
C ARG A 261 29.54 -8.92 -38.20
N GLU A 262 28.86 -10.05 -38.01
CA GLU A 262 28.85 -11.15 -38.98
C GLU A 262 28.18 -10.73 -40.28
N ASP A 263 27.04 -10.03 -40.21
CA ASP A 263 26.34 -9.49 -41.37
C ASP A 263 27.21 -8.47 -42.13
N ASP A 264 27.80 -7.50 -41.42
CA ASP A 264 28.69 -6.48 -42.01
C ASP A 264 29.93 -7.15 -42.67
N ALA A 265 30.49 -8.19 -42.04
CA ALA A 265 31.62 -8.95 -42.60
C ALA A 265 31.21 -9.76 -43.84
N ALA A 266 30.04 -10.41 -43.80
CA ALA A 266 29.49 -11.14 -44.93
C ALA A 266 29.21 -10.20 -46.11
N GLU A 267 28.66 -9.02 -45.86
CA GLU A 267 28.41 -8.00 -46.88
C GLU A 267 29.71 -7.46 -47.48
N SER A 268 30.74 -7.22 -46.66
CA SER A 268 32.06 -6.81 -47.16
C SER A 268 32.75 -7.87 -48.05
N THR A 269 32.38 -9.15 -47.88
CA THR A 269 32.91 -10.28 -48.66
C THR A 269 32.10 -10.53 -49.94
N ARG A 270 30.88 -9.96 -50.06
CA ARG A 270 30.07 -10.07 -51.29
C ARG A 270 30.70 -9.25 -52.40
N GLN A 271 31.44 -9.94 -53.27
CA GLN A 271 31.94 -9.38 -54.51
C GLN A 271 30.77 -9.26 -55.50
N THR A 272 30.23 -8.06 -55.66
CA THR A 272 29.23 -7.75 -56.70
C THR A 272 29.93 -7.66 -58.05
N GLY A 273 29.91 -8.76 -58.81
CA GLY A 273 30.38 -8.79 -60.19
C GLY A 273 29.25 -8.48 -61.17
N VAL A 274 29.50 -7.60 -62.15
CA VAL A 274 28.59 -7.44 -63.30
C VAL A 274 28.76 -8.65 -64.21
N VAL A 275 27.73 -9.48 -64.34
CA VAL A 275 27.73 -10.63 -65.26
C VAL A 275 27.31 -10.14 -66.63
N THR A 276 28.15 -10.30 -67.65
CA THR A 276 27.76 -10.07 -69.06
C THR A 276 27.47 -11.40 -69.75
N LEU A 277 26.29 -11.52 -70.34
CA LEU A 277 25.87 -12.71 -71.09
C LEU A 277 26.03 -12.43 -72.60
N LYS A 278 26.61 -13.38 -73.33
CA LYS A 278 26.72 -13.31 -74.80
C LYS A 278 25.50 -13.95 -75.42
N PHE A 279 24.66 -13.16 -76.09
CA PHE A 279 23.49 -13.63 -76.83
C PHE A 279 23.57 -13.16 -78.28
N ASN A 280 23.45 -14.09 -79.23
CA ASN A 280 23.53 -13.83 -80.67
C ASN A 280 24.77 -13.01 -81.12
N GLY A 281 25.92 -13.25 -80.49
CA GLY A 281 27.18 -12.56 -80.82
C GLY A 281 27.37 -11.20 -80.15
N LEU A 282 26.34 -10.65 -79.49
CA LEU A 282 26.42 -9.39 -78.75
C LEU A 282 26.59 -9.66 -77.24
N TRP A 283 27.46 -8.89 -76.58
CA TRP A 283 27.59 -8.92 -75.13
C TRP A 283 26.57 -7.98 -74.51
N MET A 284 25.72 -8.50 -73.63
CA MET A 284 24.72 -7.70 -72.91
C MET A 284 24.97 -7.78 -71.41
N PRO A 285 24.86 -6.66 -70.66
CA PRO A 285 24.91 -6.68 -69.22
C PRO A 285 23.68 -7.41 -68.68
N PHE A 286 23.89 -8.42 -67.84
CA PHE A 286 22.85 -9.12 -67.13
C PHE A 286 22.85 -8.65 -65.68
N ASN A 287 21.71 -8.09 -65.27
CA ASN A 287 21.48 -7.72 -63.89
C ASN A 287 20.48 -8.74 -63.32
N PRO A 288 20.93 -9.77 -62.57
CA PRO A 288 19.98 -10.67 -61.93
C PRO A 288 19.12 -9.85 -60.98
N THR A 289 17.80 -9.89 -61.16
CA THR A 289 16.89 -9.37 -60.14
C THR A 289 17.20 -10.09 -58.83
N PRO A 290 17.36 -9.37 -57.71
CA PRO A 290 17.60 -10.01 -56.42
C PRO A 290 16.50 -11.04 -56.17
N ALA A 291 16.87 -12.20 -55.65
CA ALA A 291 15.92 -13.27 -55.38
C ALA A 291 14.83 -12.75 -54.43
N THR A 292 13.63 -12.52 -54.98
CA THR A 292 12.45 -12.21 -54.19
C THR A 292 12.12 -13.47 -53.40
N ASN A 293 12.34 -13.46 -52.09
CA ASN A 293 11.91 -14.52 -51.19
C ASN A 293 10.37 -14.59 -51.28
N PRO A 294 9.76 -15.67 -51.80
CA PRO A 294 8.32 -15.72 -51.96
C PRO A 294 7.69 -16.27 -50.69
N THR A 295 7.61 -15.49 -49.61
CA THR A 295 6.65 -15.75 -48.51
C THR A 295 6.57 -14.60 -47.51
N MET A 296 5.63 -13.70 -47.75
CA MET A 296 4.59 -13.28 -46.81
C MET A 296 3.71 -12.33 -47.60
N GLU A 297 2.67 -12.89 -48.25
CA GLU A 297 1.58 -12.08 -48.77
C GLU A 297 0.93 -11.40 -47.57
N ASP A 298 1.02 -10.06 -47.57
CA ASP A 298 0.22 -9.21 -46.74
C ASP A 298 -1.25 -9.55 -47.01
N VAL A 299 -1.96 -9.94 -45.95
CA VAL A 299 -3.41 -10.13 -45.99
C VAL A 299 -4.01 -8.73 -46.11
N ASP A 300 -4.34 -8.34 -47.34
CA ASP A 300 -5.09 -7.12 -47.62
C ASP A 300 -6.38 -7.11 -46.79
N HIS A 301 -6.48 -6.09 -45.94
CA HIS A 301 -7.72 -5.72 -45.29
C HIS A 301 -8.70 -5.25 -46.37
N LEU A 302 -9.77 -6.02 -46.58
CA LEU A 302 -10.94 -5.55 -47.33
C LEU A 302 -11.55 -4.37 -46.56
N GLU A 303 -11.43 -3.19 -47.13
CA GLU A 303 -12.21 -2.00 -46.77
C GLU A 303 -13.64 -2.21 -47.29
N ASP A 304 -14.57 -2.50 -46.39
CA ASP A 304 -16.00 -2.45 -46.67
C ASP A 304 -16.46 -0.99 -46.68
N GLU A 305 -16.43 -0.35 -47.86
CA GLU A 305 -17.12 0.92 -48.08
C GLU A 305 -18.62 0.70 -48.36
N GLU A 306 -19.42 1.38 -47.53
CA GLU A 306 -20.81 1.79 -47.65
C GLU A 306 -21.57 1.43 -48.95
N MET A 307 -22.58 0.54 -48.81
CA MET A 307 -23.81 0.66 -49.60
C MET A 307 -24.84 1.47 -48.81
N GLN A 308 -25.01 2.72 -49.24
CA GLN A 308 -26.27 3.45 -49.11
C GLN A 308 -27.28 2.82 -50.07
N GLU A 309 -28.48 2.49 -49.59
CA GLU A 309 -29.72 2.69 -50.36
C GLU A 309 -30.96 2.58 -49.44
N THR A 310 -31.67 3.71 -49.37
CA THR A 310 -33.14 3.91 -49.28
C THR A 310 -33.97 3.15 -48.24
#